data_AF-A0A1E3KA30-F1
#
_entry.id   AF-A0A1E3KA30-F1
#
_cell.length_a   1.000
_cell.length_b   1.000
_cell.length_c   1.000
_cell.angle_alpha   90.00
_cell.angle_beta   90.00
_cell.angle_gamma   90.00
#
_symmetry.space_group_name_H-M   'P 1'
#
loop_
_entity.id
_entity.type
_entity.pdbx_description
1 polymer ?
#
loop_
_entity_poly.entity_id
_entity_poly.type
_entity_poly.pdbx_seq_one_letter_code
_entity_poly.pdbx_strand_id
1 'polypeptide(L)'
;MADLAEFTSLLSTTVKAPRLSASKVTKLADLAQSLAPDAQQLITTFYKLNSSLPPASQARVSSLYVFDAIVRACKGRPKEGAEGLERARAKMLHKMEGVAESWVKGMTADGKGGVWTEGKVGFSLNRAYPCY
;
A
#
# COMPACT_ATOMS: atom_id res chain seq x y z
N MET A 1 6.30 -20.13 1.94
CA MET A 1 7.11 -19.04 2.55
C MET A 1 7.92 -18.23 1.54
N ALA A 2 8.30 -18.81 0.40
CA ALA A 2 8.91 -18.05 -0.71
C ALA A 2 7.99 -16.91 -1.20
N ASP A 3 6.68 -17.15 -1.26
CA ASP A 3 5.69 -16.16 -1.73
C ASP A 3 5.60 -14.92 -0.83
N LEU A 4 5.81 -15.07 0.48
CA LEU A 4 5.81 -13.93 1.41
C LEU A 4 7.11 -13.11 1.27
N ALA A 5 8.26 -13.78 1.09
CA ALA A 5 9.52 -13.09 0.82
C ALA A 5 9.46 -12.34 -0.52
N GLU A 6 8.90 -12.96 -1.56
CA GLU A 6 8.66 -12.33 -2.87
C GLU A 6 7.72 -11.13 -2.74
N PHE A 7 6.60 -11.28 -2.03
CA PHE A 7 5.66 -10.19 -1.77
C PHE A 7 6.34 -9.00 -1.08
N THR A 8 7.12 -9.24 -0.01
CA THR A 8 7.79 -8.16 0.73
C THR A 8 8.84 -7.43 -0.09
N SER A 9 9.62 -8.18 -0.90
CA SER A 9 10.61 -7.61 -1.81
C SER A 9 9.95 -6.76 -2.90
N LEU A 10 8.89 -7.30 -3.53
CA LEU A 10 8.13 -6.61 -4.56
C LEU A 10 7.42 -5.36 -3.99
N LEU A 11 6.88 -5.45 -2.77
CA LEU A 11 6.24 -4.33 -2.08
C LEU A 11 7.24 -3.21 -1.79
N SER A 12 8.38 -3.52 -1.17
CA SER A 12 9.43 -2.54 -0.87
C SER A 12 9.92 -1.84 -2.13
N THR A 13 10.16 -2.61 -3.20
CA THR A 13 10.62 -2.08 -4.49
C THR A 13 9.56 -1.20 -5.16
N THR A 14 8.29 -1.58 -5.08
CA THR A 14 7.18 -0.85 -5.72
C THR A 14 6.85 0.44 -4.96
N VAL A 15 6.90 0.41 -3.63
CA VAL A 15 6.60 1.57 -2.78
C VAL A 15 7.71 2.62 -2.83
N LYS A 16 8.98 2.20 -2.91
CA LYS A 16 10.15 3.10 -3.00
C LYS A 16 10.44 3.57 -4.43
N ALA A 17 9.75 3.03 -5.44
CA ALA A 17 9.95 3.46 -6.82
C ALA A 17 9.47 4.90 -7.03
N PRO A 18 10.13 5.67 -7.93
CA PRO A 18 9.73 7.05 -8.23
C PRO A 18 8.36 7.13 -8.92
N ARG A 19 7.89 6.03 -9.51
CA ARG A 19 6.55 5.90 -10.11
C ARG A 19 5.96 4.54 -9.77
N LEU A 20 4.66 4.53 -9.51
CA LEU A 20 3.93 3.32 -9.22
C LEU A 20 3.63 2.56 -10.52
N SER A 21 4.05 1.30 -10.60
CA SER A 21 3.79 0.45 -11.75
C SER A 21 2.49 -0.33 -11.55
N ALA A 22 1.48 -0.04 -12.37
CA ALA A 22 0.18 -0.72 -12.31
C ALA A 22 0.30 -2.24 -12.38
N SER A 23 1.16 -2.76 -13.28
CA SER A 23 1.38 -4.20 -13.44
C SER A 23 2.05 -4.86 -12.22
N LYS A 24 2.85 -4.11 -11.44
CA LYS A 24 3.41 -4.63 -10.17
C LYS A 24 2.35 -4.61 -9.07
N VAL A 25 1.50 -3.58 -9.05
CA VAL A 25 0.39 -3.46 -8.10
C VAL A 25 -0.63 -4.59 -8.29
N THR A 26 -0.98 -4.94 -9.52
CA THR A 26 -1.88 -6.07 -9.79
C THR A 26 -1.27 -7.40 -9.35
N LYS A 27 0.01 -7.65 -9.67
CA LYS A 27 0.74 -8.84 -9.18
C LYS A 27 0.78 -8.92 -7.66
N LEU A 28 0.99 -7.80 -6.97
CA LEU A 28 0.93 -7.73 -5.51
C LEU A 28 -0.47 -8.07 -4.98
N ALA A 29 -1.53 -7.61 -5.66
CA ALA A 29 -2.90 -7.94 -5.30
C ALA A 29 -3.23 -9.43 -5.50
N ASP A 30 -2.74 -10.05 -6.57
CA ASP A 30 -2.92 -11.48 -6.83
C ASP A 30 -2.19 -12.34 -5.79
N LEU A 31 -0.94 -11.98 -5.46
CA LEU A 31 -0.17 -12.64 -4.40
C LEU A 31 -0.80 -12.46 -3.01
N ALA A 32 -1.34 -11.28 -2.72
CA ALA A 32 -2.03 -11.05 -1.45
C ALA A 32 -3.29 -11.93 -1.31
N GLN A 33 -4.00 -12.17 -2.41
CA GLN A 33 -5.17 -13.05 -2.41
C GLN A 33 -4.83 -14.52 -2.19
N SER A 34 -3.69 -15.01 -2.68
CA SER A 34 -3.23 -16.38 -2.43
C SER A 34 -2.70 -16.55 -1.00
N LEU A 35 -2.09 -15.49 -0.44
CA LEU A 35 -1.57 -15.43 0.94
C LEU A 35 -2.63 -15.08 1.99
N ALA A 36 -3.91 -14.96 1.61
CA ALA A 36 -5.01 -14.64 2.53
C ALA A 36 -5.10 -15.56 3.78
N PRO A 37 -4.79 -16.87 3.72
CA PRO A 37 -4.75 -17.73 4.91
C PRO A 37 -3.76 -17.25 5.98
N ASP A 38 -2.62 -16.70 5.56
CA ASP A 38 -1.53 -16.19 6.40
C ASP A 38 -1.52 -14.65 6.49
N ALA A 39 -2.67 -14.01 6.24
CA ALA A 39 -2.83 -12.56 6.13
C ALA A 39 -2.26 -11.77 7.31
N GLN A 40 -2.18 -12.36 8.51
CA GLN A 40 -1.62 -11.67 9.68
C GLN A 40 -0.18 -11.24 9.46
N GLN A 41 0.68 -12.11 8.91
CA GLN A 41 2.09 -11.78 8.68
C GLN A 41 2.24 -10.73 7.58
N LEU A 42 1.43 -10.85 6.53
CA LEU A 42 1.37 -9.90 5.43
C LEU A 42 0.98 -8.49 5.92
N ILE A 43 -0.12 -8.39 6.67
CA ILE A 43 -0.63 -7.14 7.22
C ILE A 43 0.38 -6.51 8.18
N THR A 44 0.99 -7.31 9.06
CA THR A 44 1.97 -6.79 10.03
C THR A 44 3.21 -6.24 9.34
N THR A 45 3.69 -6.91 8.29
CA THR A 45 4.85 -6.45 7.51
C THR A 45 4.52 -5.16 6.75
N PHE A 46 3.33 -5.10 6.15
CA PHE A 46 2.85 -3.90 5.48
C PHE A 46 2.68 -2.72 6.45
N TYR A 47 2.14 -2.98 7.65
CA TYR A 47 2.00 -2.00 8.73
C TYR A 47 3.34 -1.40 9.12
N LYS A 48 4.33 -2.25 9.43
CA LYS A 48 5.69 -1.80 9.78
C LYS A 48 6.35 -1.02 8.65
N LEU A 49 6.17 -1.47 7.40
CA LEU A 49 6.69 -0.76 6.23
C LEU A 49 6.11 0.65 6.14
N ASN A 50 4.78 0.80 6.19
CA ASN A 50 4.14 2.11 6.10
C ASN A 50 4.56 3.05 7.25
N SER A 51 4.60 2.53 8.48
CA SER A 51 5.01 3.30 9.65
C SER A 51 6.49 3.71 9.63
N SER A 52 7.35 2.97 8.92
CA SER A 52 8.78 3.31 8.76
C SER A 52 9.04 4.39 7.71
N LEU A 53 8.05 4.70 6.86
CA LEU A 53 8.21 5.70 5.81
C LEU A 53 8.09 7.11 6.40
N PRO A 54 8.79 8.11 5.85
CA PRO A 54 8.64 9.50 6.28
C PRO A 54 7.19 9.99 6.14
N PRO A 55 6.69 10.81 7.09
CA PRO A 55 5.38 11.45 6.99
C PRO A 55 5.30 12.35 5.76
N ALA A 56 4.13 12.38 5.10
CA ALA A 56 3.85 13.15 3.89
C ALA A 56 4.80 12.92 2.69
N SER A 57 5.37 11.71 2.55
CA SER A 57 6.21 11.33 1.40
C SER A 57 5.44 10.63 0.30
N GLN A 58 5.89 10.77 -0.96
CA GLN A 58 5.38 9.99 -2.09
C GLN A 58 5.32 8.47 -1.82
N ALA A 59 6.31 7.91 -1.12
CA ALA A 59 6.32 6.49 -0.76
C ALA A 59 5.12 6.10 0.13
N ARG A 60 4.70 6.97 1.05
CA ARG A 60 3.52 6.73 1.89
C ARG A 60 2.24 6.70 1.06
N VAL A 61 2.12 7.59 0.07
CA VAL A 61 1.00 7.60 -0.90
C VAL A 61 1.00 6.32 -1.76
N SER A 62 2.16 5.94 -2.29
CA SER A 62 2.34 4.69 -3.05
C SER A 62 1.92 3.46 -2.24
N SER A 63 2.26 3.40 -0.95
CA SER A 63 1.84 2.33 -0.05
C SER A 63 0.32 2.28 0.13
N LEU A 64 -0.34 3.42 0.32
CA LEU A 64 -1.81 3.48 0.42
C LEU A 64 -2.50 3.03 -0.87
N TYR A 65 -1.93 3.35 -2.05
CA TYR A 65 -2.47 2.90 -3.33
C TYR A 65 -2.37 1.38 -3.51
N VAL A 66 -1.23 0.79 -3.14
CA VAL A 66 -1.07 -0.68 -3.16
C VAL A 66 -2.07 -1.34 -2.22
N PHE A 67 -2.27 -0.76 -1.04
CA PHE A 67 -3.24 -1.24 -0.07
C PHE A 67 -4.68 -1.20 -0.61
N ASP A 68 -5.09 -0.08 -1.21
CA ASP A 68 -6.40 0.07 -1.86
C ASP A 68 -6.59 -0.95 -3.00
N ALA A 69 -5.55 -1.20 -3.81
CA ALA A 69 -5.62 -2.20 -4.87
C ALA A 69 -5.85 -3.63 -4.34
N ILE A 70 -5.18 -4.00 -3.24
CA ILE A 70 -5.39 -5.32 -2.59
C ILE A 70 -6.82 -5.43 -2.05
N VAL A 71 -7.30 -4.39 -1.37
CA VAL A 71 -8.67 -4.34 -0.85
C VAL A 71 -9.69 -4.45 -1.98
N ARG A 72 -9.49 -3.72 -3.08
CA ARG A 72 -10.36 -3.77 -4.26
C ARG A 72 -10.35 -5.15 -4.92
N ALA A 73 -9.20 -5.82 -4.97
CA ALA A 73 -9.09 -7.17 -5.48
C ALA A 73 -9.77 -8.22 -4.58
N CYS A 74 -9.82 -7.96 -3.27
CA CYS A 74 -10.49 -8.84 -2.30
C CYS A 74 -11.98 -8.54 -2.12
N LYS A 75 -12.50 -7.44 -2.71
CA LYS A 75 -13.92 -7.06 -2.62
C LYS A 75 -14.79 -8.00 -3.46
N GLY A 76 -15.19 -9.10 -2.84
CA GLY A 76 -16.36 -9.91 -3.16
C GLY A 76 -17.13 -10.13 -1.87
N ARG A 77 -18.46 -9.91 -1.86
CA ARG A 77 -19.26 -10.15 -0.65
C ARG A 77 -19.20 -11.67 -0.39
N PRO A 78 -18.64 -12.14 0.73
CA PRO A 78 -18.68 -13.56 1.03
C PRO A 78 -20.17 -13.94 1.11
N LYS A 79 -20.59 -14.89 0.26
CA LYS A 79 -21.93 -15.46 0.36
C LYS A 79 -22.05 -16.13 1.73
N GLU A 80 -23.26 -16.12 2.32
CA GLU A 80 -23.51 -16.94 3.52
C GLU A 80 -23.11 -18.39 3.20
N GLY A 81 -22.24 -18.98 4.04
CA GLY A 81 -21.62 -20.28 3.78
C GLY A 81 -20.28 -20.24 3.03
N ALA A 82 -19.61 -19.08 2.93
CA ALA A 82 -18.26 -19.01 2.37
C ALA A 82 -17.27 -19.86 3.19
N GLU A 83 -16.70 -20.89 2.56
CA GLU A 83 -15.69 -21.77 3.14
C GLU A 83 -14.31 -21.54 2.50
N GLY A 84 -13.27 -22.04 3.17
CA GLY A 84 -11.90 -21.99 2.65
C GLY A 84 -11.35 -20.58 2.40
N LEU A 85 -10.89 -20.34 1.17
CA LEU A 85 -10.15 -19.14 0.78
C LEU A 85 -11.01 -17.86 0.81
N GLU A 86 -12.29 -17.95 0.46
CA GLU A 86 -13.23 -16.82 0.50
C GLU A 86 -13.39 -16.28 1.93
N ARG A 87 -13.51 -17.18 2.91
CA ARG A 87 -13.54 -16.81 4.34
C ARG A 87 -12.22 -16.20 4.80
N ALA A 88 -11.09 -16.73 4.33
CA ALA A 88 -9.77 -16.18 4.66
C ALA A 88 -9.61 -14.75 4.11
N ARG A 89 -10.05 -14.50 2.87
CA ARG A 89 -10.07 -13.18 2.23
C ARG A 89 -10.97 -12.19 2.98
N ALA A 90 -12.17 -12.62 3.38
CA ALA A 90 -13.08 -11.78 4.17
C ALA A 90 -12.48 -11.40 5.54
N LYS A 91 -11.84 -12.35 6.23
CA LYS A 91 -11.11 -12.07 7.48
C LYS A 91 -9.92 -11.13 7.27
N MET A 92 -9.17 -11.31 6.17
CA MET A 92 -8.08 -10.41 5.80
C MET A 92 -8.60 -8.98 5.61
N LEU A 93 -9.71 -8.82 4.88
CA LEU A 93 -10.33 -7.52 4.65
C LEU A 93 -10.71 -6.80 5.95
N HIS A 94 -11.35 -7.50 6.90
CA HIS A 94 -11.68 -6.93 8.21
C HIS A 94 -10.45 -6.51 9.00
N LYS A 95 -9.36 -7.29 8.97
CA LYS A 95 -8.10 -6.90 9.62
C LYS A 95 -7.47 -5.68 8.95
N MET A 96 -7.52 -5.61 7.63
CA MET A 96 -7.02 -4.47 6.86
C MET A 96 -7.79 -3.19 7.16
N GLU A 97 -9.12 -3.27 7.30
CA GLU A 97 -9.96 -2.13 7.70
C GLU A 97 -9.50 -1.47 9.01
N GLY A 98 -9.26 -2.28 10.05
CA GLY A 98 -8.75 -1.76 11.33
C GLY A 98 -7.35 -1.14 11.23
N VAL A 99 -6.50 -1.67 10.35
CA VAL A 99 -5.18 -1.07 10.07
C VAL A 99 -5.30 0.26 9.33
N ALA A 100 -6.21 0.35 8.36
CA ALA A 100 -6.49 1.60 7.64
C ALA A 100 -7.00 2.69 8.58
N GLU A 101 -7.91 2.37 9.49
CA GLU A 101 -8.41 3.31 10.49
C GLU A 101 -7.28 3.81 11.41
N SER A 102 -6.39 2.90 11.85
CA SER A 102 -5.20 3.25 12.64
C SER A 102 -4.27 4.22 11.90
N TRP A 103 -3.98 3.96 10.62
CA TRP A 103 -3.15 4.87 9.82
C TRP A 103 -3.81 6.21 9.57
N VAL A 104 -5.10 6.27 9.24
CA VAL A 104 -5.82 7.53 9.02
C VAL A 104 -5.82 8.37 10.30
N LYS A 105 -6.03 7.73 11.46
CA LYS A 105 -5.93 8.38 12.77
C LYS A 105 -4.50 8.90 13.03
N GLY A 106 -3.48 8.09 12.73
CA GLY A 106 -2.07 8.49 12.81
C GLY A 106 -1.75 9.69 11.91
N MET A 107 -2.15 9.65 10.64
CA MET A 107 -1.93 10.73 9.68
C MET A 107 -2.66 12.02 10.05
N THR A 108 -3.85 11.90 10.64
CA THR A 108 -4.63 13.05 11.14
C THR A 108 -3.99 13.66 12.39
N ALA A 109 -3.38 12.82 13.25
CA ALA A 109 -2.59 13.28 14.40
C ALA A 109 -1.28 13.93 13.96
N ASP A 110 -0.58 13.36 12.98
CA ASP A 110 0.64 13.89 12.36
C ASP A 110 0.37 15.21 11.63
N GLY A 111 -0.84 15.39 11.09
CA GLY A 111 -1.28 16.58 10.34
C GLY A 111 -1.43 17.87 11.15
N LYS A 112 -1.10 17.89 12.44
CA LYS A 112 -1.19 19.09 13.30
C LYS A 112 0.04 20.01 13.24
N GLY A 113 1.03 19.77 12.37
CA GLY A 113 2.24 20.62 12.33
C GLY A 113 3.04 20.64 11.03
N GLY A 114 2.58 20.00 9.95
CA GLY A 114 3.30 19.99 8.68
C GLY A 114 2.33 20.03 7.51
N VAL A 115 2.29 21.18 6.84
CA VAL A 115 1.71 21.30 5.49
C VAL A 115 2.31 20.17 4.64
N TRP A 116 1.49 19.50 3.83
CA TRP A 116 1.96 18.62 2.76
C TRP A 116 2.77 19.48 1.77
N THR A 117 4.06 19.70 2.04
CA THR A 117 4.91 20.64 1.29
C THR A 117 5.49 20.04 0.01
N GLU A 118 5.16 18.80 -0.34
CA GLU A 118 5.53 18.19 -1.63
C GLU A 118 4.65 18.74 -2.76
N GLY A 119 4.86 20.02 -3.02
CA GLY A 119 4.32 20.83 -4.11
C GLY A 119 5.14 22.10 -4.37
N LYS A 120 6.08 22.46 -3.47
CA LYS A 120 7.08 23.52 -3.68
C LYS A 120 8.45 23.05 -3.24
N VAL A 121 9.08 22.17 -4.01
CA VAL A 121 10.54 22.16 -4.09
C VAL A 121 10.90 22.42 -5.54
N GLY A 122 11.59 23.54 -5.74
CA GLY A 122 11.72 24.23 -7.01
C GLY A 122 12.21 23.36 -8.15
N PHE A 123 11.43 23.36 -9.23
CA PHE A 123 12.02 23.35 -10.55
C PHE A 123 12.73 24.69 -10.71
N SER A 124 13.96 24.79 -10.20
CA SER A 124 14.88 25.84 -10.62
C SER A 124 15.01 25.72 -12.12
N LEU A 125 14.30 26.59 -12.83
CA LEU A 125 14.41 26.84 -14.26
C LEU A 125 15.87 27.18 -14.57
N ASN A 126 16.68 26.14 -14.81
CA ASN A 126 17.97 26.29 -15.45
C ASN A 126 18.23 25.13 -16.40
N ARG A 127 17.31 24.95 -17.34
CA ARG A 127 17.59 24.29 -18.61
C ARG A 127 17.19 25.24 -19.71
N ALA A 128 18.14 26.09 -20.08
CA ALA A 128 18.22 26.62 -21.42
C ALA A 128 18.23 25.44 -22.39
N TYR A 129 17.17 25.29 -23.17
CA TYR A 129 17.21 24.56 -24.42
C TYR A 129 16.88 25.54 -25.53
N PRO A 130 17.76 25.70 -26.52
CA PRO A 130 17.51 26.57 -27.65
C PRO A 130 16.39 25.96 -28.51
N CYS A 131 15.44 26.80 -28.90
CA CYS A 131 14.49 26.49 -29.96
C CYS A 131 15.26 26.30 -31.26
N TYR A 132 15.19 25.11 -31.84
CA TYR A 132 15.26 24.86 -33.28
C TYR A 132 14.36 23.67 -33.61
#